data_AF-A0A1H9Y9J4-F1
#
_entry.id   AF-A0A1H9Y9J4-F1
#
_cell.length_a   1.000
_cell.length_b   1.000
_cell.length_c   1.000
_cell.angle_alpha   90.00
_cell.angle_beta   90.00
_cell.angle_gamma   90.00
#
_symmetry.space_group_name_H-M   'P 1'
#
loop_
_entity.id
_entity.type
_entity.pdbx_description
1 polymer ?
#
loop_
_entity_poly.entity_id
_entity_poly.type
_entity_poly.pdbx_seq_one_letter_code
_entity_poly.pdbx_strand_id
1 'polypeptide(L)' 'MPMEVIFVLIIGFVFIYFGLLIFTGKVPTLLDYFLKQGVTYHDKKSLKFFGTFIIIIGILVLFLPVILGVKNMNL' A
#
# COMPACT_ATOMS: atom_id res chain seq x y z
N MET A 1 14.49 8.26 15.61
CA MET A 1 14.20 6.98 14.91
C MET A 1 15.23 6.84 13.80
N PRO A 2 15.72 5.61 13.53
CA PRO A 2 16.54 5.32 12.35
C PRO A 2 15.86 5.86 11.09
N MET A 3 16.64 6.33 10.12
CA MET A 3 16.09 6.81 8.86
C MET A 3 15.35 5.70 8.11
N GLU A 4 15.76 4.42 8.25
CA GLU A 4 15.02 3.31 7.64
C GLU A 4 13.60 3.16 8.21
N VAL A 5 13.43 3.37 9.53
CA VAL A 5 12.11 3.28 10.18
C VAL A 5 11.17 4.36 9.63
N ILE A 6 11.66 5.58 9.49
CA ILE A 6 10.88 6.70 8.92
C ILE A 6 10.52 6.38 7.47
N PHE A 7 11.45 5.84 6.69
CA PHE A 7 11.23 5.44 5.31
C PHE A 7 10.17 4.35 5.17
N VAL A 8 10.22 3.31 6.01
CA VAL A 8 9.23 2.22 6.03
C VAL A 8 7.85 2.74 6.42
N LEU A 9 7.77 3.65 7.39
CA LEU A 9 6.50 4.29 7.77
C LEU A 9 5.91 5.09 6.61
N ILE A 10 6.72 5.90 5.92
CA ILE A 10 6.28 6.68 4.75
C ILE A 10 5.77 5.74 3.65
N ILE A 11 6.49 4.66 3.36
CA ILE A 11 6.05 3.65 2.39
C ILE A 11 4.69 3.06 2.80
N GLY A 12 4.53 2.66 4.07
CA GLY A 12 3.26 2.13 4.57
C GLY A 12 2.08 3.10 4.36
N PHE A 13 2.27 4.38 4.66
CA PHE A 13 1.26 5.42 4.40
C PHE A 13 0.96 5.59 2.90
N VAL A 14 1.98 5.55 2.05
CA VAL A 14 1.82 5.63 0.58
C VAL A 14 1.01 4.44 0.05
N PHE A 15 1.26 3.24 0.54
CA PHE A 15 0.48 2.04 0.18
C PHE A 15 -0.99 2.18 0.60
N ILE A 16 -1.27 2.64 1.82
CA ILE A 16 -2.64 2.89 2.28
C ILE A 16 -3.34 3.94 1.41
N TYR A 17 -2.63 5.02 1.07
CA TYR A 17 -3.16 6.08 0.22
C TYR A 17 -3.51 5.57 -1.18
N PHE A 18 -2.62 4.81 -1.82
CA PHE A 18 -2.92 4.17 -3.10
C PHE A 18 -4.08 3.18 -3.01
N GLY A 19 -4.14 2.37 -1.96
CA GLY A 19 -5.24 1.45 -1.72
C GLY A 19 -6.59 2.17 -1.58
N LEU A 20 -6.63 3.33 -0.92
CA LEU A 20 -7.82 4.19 -0.84
C LEU A 20 -8.22 4.80 -2.19
N LEU A 21 -7.24 5.22 -3.00
CA LEU A 21 -7.50 5.72 -4.36
C LEU A 21 -8.11 4.63 -5.26
N ILE A 22 -7.62 3.39 -5.16
CA ILE A 22 -8.18 2.23 -5.85
C ILE A 22 -9.59 1.92 -5.36
N PHE A 23 -9.77 1.92 -4.04
CA PHE A 23 -11.09 1.66 -3.43
C PHE A 23 -12.15 2.67 -3.87
N THR A 24 -11.77 3.94 -3.99
CA THR A 24 -12.66 5.03 -4.43
C THR A 24 -12.81 5.12 -5.95
N GLY A 25 -12.09 4.30 -6.73
CA GLY A 25 -12.08 4.34 -8.19
C GLY A 25 -11.43 5.61 -8.77
N LYS A 26 -10.72 6.39 -7.94
CA LYS A 26 -9.96 7.57 -8.35
C LYS A 26 -8.51 7.17 -8.63
N VAL A 27 -8.35 6.19 -9.51
CA VAL A 27 -7.03 5.62 -9.77
C VAL A 27 -6.22 6.57 -10.67
N PRO A 28 -5.02 7.01 -10.25
CA PRO A 28 -4.15 7.80 -11.10
C PRO A 28 -3.73 6.97 -12.32
N THR A 29 -3.59 7.62 -13.48
CA THR A 29 -3.35 6.99 -14.80
C THR A 29 -2.24 5.95 -14.84
N LEU A 30 -1.17 6.12 -14.05
CA LEU A 30 -0.09 5.13 -13.90
C LEU A 30 -0.55 3.84 -13.20
N LEU A 31 -1.26 3.98 -12.08
CA LEU A 31 -1.78 2.87 -11.31
C LEU A 31 -2.91 2.15 -12.08
N ASP A 32 -3.65 2.90 -12.89
CA ASP A 32 -4.66 2.41 -13.84
C ASP A 32 -4.04 1.46 -14.87
N TYR A 33 -2.85 1.79 -15.34
CA TYR A 33 -2.09 0.99 -16.30
C TYR A 33 -1.61 -0.33 -15.70
N PHE A 34 -1.04 -0.29 -14.49
CA PHE A 34 -0.61 -1.50 -13.77
C PHE A 34 -1.78 -2.42 -13.43
N LEU A 35 -2.89 -1.85 -13.00
CA LEU A 35 -4.04 -2.65 -12.65
C LEU A 35 -4.77 -3.19 -13.89
N LYS A 36 -4.81 -2.49 -15.04
CA LYS A 36 -5.31 -3.07 -16.30
C LYS A 36 -4.50 -4.29 -16.76
N GLN A 37 -3.24 -4.37 -16.36
CA GLN A 37 -2.36 -5.50 -16.67
C GLN A 37 -2.68 -6.75 -15.84
N GLY A 38 -3.29 -6.61 -14.66
CA GLY A 38 -3.55 -7.73 -13.74
C GLY A 38 -4.99 -7.88 -13.23
N VAL A 39 -5.87 -6.90 -13.47
CA VAL A 39 -7.23 -6.82 -12.91
C VAL A 39 -8.20 -6.32 -13.98
N THR A 40 -9.25 -7.10 -14.22
CA THR A 40 -10.34 -6.73 -15.12
C THR A 40 -11.07 -5.50 -14.57
N TYR A 41 -10.76 -4.34 -15.12
CA TYR A 41 -11.14 -3.02 -14.63
C TYR A 41 -12.63 -2.67 -14.74
N HIS A 42 -13.40 -3.54 -15.40
CA HIS A 42 -14.83 -3.29 -15.61
C HIS A 42 -15.68 -3.58 -14.37
N ASP A 43 -15.16 -4.32 -13.40
CA ASP A 43 -15.91 -4.66 -12.19
C ASP A 43 -15.54 -3.79 -10.98
N LYS A 44 -16.50 -2.96 -10.56
CA LYS A 44 -16.44 -2.19 -9.30
C LYS A 44 -16.11 -3.07 -8.08
N LYS A 45 -16.48 -4.36 -8.13
CA LYS A 45 -16.19 -5.35 -7.08
C LYS A 45 -14.70 -5.70 -7.03
N SER A 46 -14.06 -5.87 -8.19
CA SER A 46 -12.62 -6.17 -8.30
C SER A 46 -11.77 -5.01 -7.81
N LEU A 47 -12.13 -3.77 -8.15
CA LEU A 47 -11.44 -2.57 -7.65
C LEU A 47 -11.49 -2.45 -6.12
N LYS A 48 -12.68 -2.64 -5.53
CA LYS A 48 -12.82 -2.62 -4.06
C LYS A 48 -12.01 -3.72 -3.39
N PHE A 49 -11.99 -4.92 -3.97
CA PHE A 49 -11.19 -6.04 -3.46
C PHE A 49 -9.69 -5.72 -3.50
N PHE A 50 -9.19 -5.25 -4.63
CA PHE A 50 -7.78 -4.90 -4.81
C PHE A 50 -7.35 -3.72 -3.94
N GLY A 51 -8.16 -2.67 -3.85
CA GLY A 51 -7.90 -1.53 -2.98
C GLY A 51 -7.84 -1.95 -1.51
N THR A 52 -8.77 -2.80 -1.07
CA THR A 52 -8.76 -3.35 0.30
C THR A 52 -7.50 -4.18 0.57
N PHE A 53 -7.10 -5.04 -0.38
CA PHE A 53 -5.89 -5.85 -0.27
C PHE A 53 -4.62 -4.99 -0.11
N ILE A 54 -4.51 -3.92 -0.90
CA ILE A 54 -3.38 -2.98 -0.84
C ILE A 54 -3.37 -2.19 0.49
N ILE A 55 -4.53 -1.81 1.01
CA ILE A 55 -4.64 -1.18 2.34
C ILE A 55 -4.14 -2.14 3.43
N ILE A 56 -4.52 -3.42 3.37
CA ILE A 56 -4.07 -4.44 4.33
C ILE A 56 -2.54 -4.59 4.29
N ILE A 57 -1.95 -4.62 3.09
CA ILE A 57 -0.49 -4.65 2.94
C ILE A 57 0.15 -3.40 3.54
N GLY A 58 -0.39 -2.20 3.26
CA GLY A 58 0.13 -0.96 3.83
C GLY A 58 0.08 -0.94 5.36
N ILE A 59 -0.98 -1.48 5.97
CA ILE A 59 -1.08 -1.66 7.42
C ILE A 59 0.01 -2.62 7.92
N LEU A 60 0.21 -3.78 7.28
CA LEU A 60 1.28 -4.71 7.64
C LEU A 60 2.67 -4.06 7.58
N VAL A 61 2.93 -3.24 6.56
CA VAL A 61 4.18 -2.49 6.42
C VAL A 61 4.37 -1.48 7.56
N LEU A 62 3.30 -0.84 8.05
CA LEU A 62 3.38 0.04 9.22
C LEU A 62 3.70 -0.72 10.52
N PHE A 63 3.34 -2.00 10.62
CA PHE A 63 3.68 -2.85 11.77
C PHE A 63 5.10 -3.44 11.71
N LEU A 64 5.73 -3.50 10.53
CA LEU A 64 7.08 -4.06 10.38
C LEU A 64 8.12 -3.47 11.34
N PRO A 65 8.21 -2.13 11.52
CA PRO A 65 9.17 -1.53 12.45
C PRO A 65 8.95 -1.90 13.92
N VAL A 66 7.71 -2.23 14.28
CA VAL A 66 7.32 -2.68 15.62
C VAL A 66 7.69 -4.14 15.82
N ILE A 67 7.46 -4.98 14.80
CA ILE A 67 7.74 -6.43 14.84
C ILE A 67 9.25 -6.72 14.80
N LEU A 68 9.97 -6.05 13.89
CA LEU A 68 11.41 -6.24 13.70
C LEU A 68 12.24 -5.55 14.79
N GLY A 69 11.65 -4.57 15.49
CA GLY A 69 12.32 -3.78 16.51
C GLY A 69 13.26 -2.75 15.90
N VAL A 70 13.11 -1.50 16.34
CA VAL A 70 13.92 -0.33 15.91
C VAL A 70 15.44 -0.57 16.02
N LYS A 71 15.87 -1.49 16.90
CA LYS A 71 17.27 -1.83 17.14
C LYS A 71 17.89 -2.74 16.06
N ASN A 72 17.09 -3.56 15.37
CA ASN A 72 17.55 -4.45 14.30
C ASN A 72 17.54 -3.78 12.92
N MET A 73 16.86 -2.64 12.78
CA MET A 73 16.79 -1.90 11.51
C MET A 73 17.94 -0.92 11.32
N ASN A 74 18.79 -0.77 12.34
CA ASN A 74 19.90 0.19 12.41
C ASN A 74 21.26 -0.49 12.15
N LEU A 75 21.23 -1.72 11.61
CA LEU A 75 22.38 -2.59 11.31
C LEU A 75 22.75 -2.50 9.83
#